data_AF-A0A532UBQ6-F1
#
_entry.id   AF-A0A532UBQ6-F1
#
_cell.length_a   1.000
_cell.length_b   1.000
_cell.length_c   1.000
_cell.angle_alpha   90.00
_cell.angle_beta   90.00
_cell.angle_gamma   90.00
#
_symmetry.space_group_name_H-M   'P 1'
#
loop_
_entity.id
_entity.type
_entity.pdbx_description
1 polymer ?
#
loop_
_entity_poly.entity_id
_entity_poly.type
_entity_poly.pdbx_seq_one_letter_code
_entity_poly.pdbx_strand_id
1 'polypeptide(L)'
;MARGIPTIAYTYSEPVIFYEYMYDTAMEGHDHGIRSVMITNGYIMEQPMIDLCQQLTAVKVDLKAFTEKFYRESCSGELKPVLDILVTLKKMGIWLEIVVLIVPTLNDSPEEIDQMTRWIGENLGREVPVHFTRYHPTYKIKNIPPTPVKTLEKARDIALKNGLHYVYVGNVPNHPAENTYCASCEKVVIKRVGYRIIEVNLNEGKCKFCQNPIPGIWKDPLA
;
A
#
# COMPACT_ATOMS: atom_id res chain seq x y z
N MET A 1 -16.58 -27.88 -6.95
CA MET A 1 -15.24 -27.54 -6.41
C MET A 1 -15.40 -26.32 -5.53
N ALA A 2 -15.26 -26.47 -4.21
CA ALA A 2 -15.21 -25.32 -3.32
C ALA A 2 -14.07 -24.42 -3.80
N ARG A 3 -14.35 -23.14 -4.06
CA ARG A 3 -13.28 -22.17 -4.33
C ARG A 3 -12.48 -22.07 -3.04
N GLY A 4 -11.31 -22.71 -2.99
CA GLY A 4 -10.39 -22.57 -1.86
C GLY A 4 -10.12 -21.08 -1.67
N ILE A 5 -10.33 -20.57 -0.46
CA ILE A 5 -10.06 -19.18 -0.12
C ILE A 5 -8.55 -19.07 0.05
N PRO A 6 -7.82 -18.39 -0.86
CA PRO A 6 -6.36 -18.47 -0.89
C PRO A 6 -5.71 -17.47 0.07
N THR A 7 -6.51 -16.57 0.68
CA THR A 7 -6.01 -15.44 1.46
C THR A 7 -7.07 -14.92 2.43
N ILE A 8 -6.67 -14.64 3.67
CA ILE A 8 -7.42 -13.91 4.69
C ILE A 8 -6.86 -12.49 4.76
N ALA A 9 -7.73 -11.49 4.82
CA ALA A 9 -7.35 -10.08 4.95
C ALA A 9 -7.87 -9.50 6.26
N TYR A 10 -6.97 -8.99 7.09
CA TYR A 10 -7.30 -8.29 8.34
C TYR A 10 -7.39 -6.80 8.04
N THR A 11 -8.59 -6.22 8.10
CA THR A 11 -8.88 -4.85 7.63
C THR A 11 -10.19 -4.28 8.22
N TYR A 12 -10.55 -3.06 7.80
CA TYR A 12 -11.67 -2.21 8.23
C TYR A 12 -11.52 -1.63 9.64
N SER A 13 -11.59 -2.49 10.66
CA SER A 13 -11.12 -2.12 11.99
C SER A 13 -9.61 -2.25 12.01
N GLU A 14 -8.94 -1.35 12.73
CA GLU A 14 -7.47 -1.40 12.84
C GLU A 14 -7.01 -2.75 13.43
N PRO A 15 -6.27 -3.58 12.67
CA PRO A 15 -5.94 -4.93 13.12
C PRO A 15 -5.06 -5.02 14.35
N VAL A 16 -4.30 -3.96 14.66
CA VAL A 16 -3.55 -3.87 15.93
C VAL A 16 -4.46 -4.00 17.15
N ILE A 17 -5.73 -3.60 17.05
CA ILE A 17 -6.70 -3.68 18.18
C ILE A 17 -7.08 -5.14 18.50
N PHE A 18 -7.01 -6.03 17.51
CA PHE A 18 -7.33 -7.46 17.67
C PHE A 18 -6.10 -8.33 17.37
N TYR A 19 -4.93 -7.86 17.79
CA TYR A 19 -3.64 -8.45 17.46
C TYR A 19 -3.58 -9.97 17.72
N GLU A 20 -3.96 -10.42 18.91
CA GLU A 20 -3.90 -11.84 19.30
C GLU A 20 -4.81 -12.71 18.41
N TYR A 21 -6.03 -12.23 18.14
CA TYR A 21 -6.96 -12.92 17.25
C TYR A 21 -6.43 -13.02 15.82
N MET A 22 -5.84 -11.94 15.31
CA MET A 22 -5.20 -11.92 14.00
C MET A 22 -3.99 -12.86 13.95
N TYR A 23 -3.14 -12.86 14.99
CA TYR A 23 -1.95 -13.70 15.06
C TYR A 23 -2.33 -15.19 15.03
N ASP A 24 -3.23 -15.60 15.91
CA ASP A 24 -3.69 -16.99 16.01
C ASP A 24 -4.34 -17.46 14.70
N THR A 25 -5.17 -16.61 14.09
CA THR A 25 -5.83 -16.93 12.81
C THR A 25 -4.82 -16.99 11.66
N ALA A 26 -3.80 -16.12 11.65
CA ALA A 26 -2.78 -16.10 10.61
C ALA A 26 -1.89 -17.34 10.68
N MET A 27 -1.50 -17.74 11.90
CA MET A 27 -0.76 -18.96 12.16
C MET A 27 -1.54 -20.21 11.74
N GLU A 28 -2.79 -20.35 12.17
CA GLU A 28 -3.65 -21.49 11.79
C GLU A 28 -3.89 -21.54 10.27
N GLY A 29 -4.09 -20.38 9.64
CA GLY A 29 -4.23 -20.27 8.19
C GLY A 29 -2.97 -20.73 7.45
N HIS A 30 -1.80 -20.32 7.94
CA HIS A 30 -0.50 -20.71 7.39
C HIS A 30 -0.34 -22.24 7.38
N ASP A 31 -0.65 -22.92 8.49
CA ASP A 31 -0.60 -24.39 8.60
C ASP A 31 -1.50 -25.11 7.57
N HIS A 32 -2.50 -24.42 7.05
CA HIS A 32 -3.43 -24.90 6.02
C HIS A 32 -3.15 -24.36 4.60
N GLY A 33 -2.00 -23.69 4.39
CA GLY A 33 -1.63 -23.09 3.10
C GLY A 33 -2.50 -21.87 2.72
N ILE A 34 -3.14 -21.23 3.69
CA ILE A 34 -3.94 -20.01 3.51
C ILE A 34 -3.08 -18.81 3.88
N ARG A 35 -2.89 -17.90 2.92
CA ARG A 35 -2.08 -16.70 3.11
C ARG A 35 -2.82 -15.66 3.96
N SER A 36 -2.06 -14.79 4.62
CA SER A 36 -2.60 -13.73 5.46
C SER A 36 -2.04 -12.38 5.06
N VAL A 37 -2.90 -11.35 5.00
CA VAL A 37 -2.48 -9.97 4.73
C VAL A 37 -3.06 -9.01 5.76
N MET A 38 -2.28 -8.01 6.16
CA MET A 38 -2.68 -7.00 7.14
C MET A 38 -2.82 -5.64 6.48
N ILE A 39 -3.95 -4.97 6.72
CA ILE A 39 -4.21 -3.59 6.31
C ILE A 39 -4.30 -2.75 7.58
N THR A 40 -3.32 -1.88 7.82
CA THR A 40 -3.14 -1.19 9.11
C THR A 40 -2.76 0.28 8.92
N ASN A 41 -3.01 1.10 9.94
CA ASN A 41 -2.43 2.43 10.08
C ASN A 41 -0.94 2.41 10.47
N GLY A 42 -0.38 1.24 10.79
CA GLY A 42 1.04 1.05 11.12
C GLY A 42 1.46 1.50 12.51
N TYR A 43 0.51 1.85 13.39
CA TYR A 43 0.79 2.31 14.75
C TYR A 43 0.89 1.13 15.73
N ILE A 44 2.00 0.41 15.67
CA ILE A 44 2.28 -0.79 16.47
C ILE A 44 3.73 -0.76 16.97
N MET A 45 4.00 -1.43 18.10
CA MET A 45 5.36 -1.65 18.56
C MET A 45 6.14 -2.56 17.60
N GLU A 46 7.47 -2.40 17.57
CA GLU A 46 8.34 -3.15 16.67
C GLU A 46 8.28 -4.66 16.87
N GLN A 47 8.45 -5.14 18.11
CA GLN A 47 8.52 -6.60 18.37
C GLN A 47 7.21 -7.34 17.98
N PRO A 48 6.00 -6.87 18.36
CA PRO A 48 4.77 -7.49 17.89
C PRO A 48 4.62 -7.49 16.37
N MET A 49 5.07 -6.45 15.67
CA MET A 49 5.05 -6.43 14.20
C MET A 49 6.01 -7.49 13.63
N ILE A 50 7.21 -7.64 14.20
CA ILE A 50 8.17 -8.66 13.79
C ILE A 50 7.59 -10.06 13.95
N ASP A 51 6.99 -10.36 15.10
CA ASP A 51 6.42 -11.67 15.37
C ASP A 51 5.27 -11.98 14.41
N LEU A 52 4.41 -10.99 14.15
CA LEU A 52 3.28 -11.12 13.23
C LEU A 52 3.72 -11.32 11.78
N CYS A 53 4.77 -10.61 11.34
CA CYS A 53 5.28 -10.73 9.97
C CYS A 53 5.75 -12.15 9.61
N GLN A 54 6.06 -13.00 10.59
CA GLN A 54 6.37 -14.41 10.34
C GLN A 54 5.15 -15.21 9.84
N GLN A 55 3.94 -14.71 10.13
CA GLN A 55 2.67 -15.33 9.76
C GLN A 55 1.96 -14.60 8.61
N LEU A 56 2.50 -13.46 8.15
CA LEU A 56 1.92 -12.65 7.10
C LEU A 56 2.66 -12.80 5.79
N THR A 57 1.90 -12.74 4.70
CA THR A 57 2.42 -12.69 3.33
C THR A 57 2.67 -11.26 2.87
N ALA A 58 1.82 -10.31 3.30
CA ALA A 58 1.93 -8.92 2.92
C ALA A 58 1.34 -7.98 3.97
N VAL A 59 1.85 -6.75 4.00
CA VAL A 59 1.34 -5.66 4.82
C VAL A 59 1.08 -4.44 3.94
N LYS A 60 -0.11 -3.87 4.08
CA LYS A 60 -0.49 -2.59 3.48
C LYS A 60 -0.64 -1.56 4.59
N VAL A 61 0.21 -0.54 4.58
CA VAL A 61 0.21 0.52 5.59
C VAL A 61 -0.44 1.77 5.04
N ASP A 62 -1.42 2.30 5.76
CA ASP A 62 -2.03 3.59 5.48
C ASP A 62 -1.18 4.71 6.10
N LEU A 63 -0.22 5.26 5.34
CA LEU A 63 0.54 6.44 5.73
C LEU A 63 -0.34 7.70 5.55
N LYS A 64 -0.94 8.17 6.64
CA LYS A 64 -2.03 9.16 6.57
C LYS A 64 -1.59 10.56 6.13
N ALA A 65 -0.36 10.94 6.45
CA ALA A 65 0.25 12.22 6.12
C ALA A 65 1.77 12.12 6.32
N PHE A 66 2.51 13.20 6.04
CA PHE A 66 3.94 13.29 6.30
C PHE A 66 4.30 14.47 7.21
N THR A 67 3.37 14.83 8.10
CA THR A 67 3.61 15.84 9.13
C THR A 67 3.11 15.35 10.49
N GLU A 68 3.89 15.62 11.54
CA GLU A 68 3.47 15.35 12.93
C GLU A 68 2.20 16.12 13.31
N LYS A 69 1.98 17.30 12.71
CA LYS A 69 0.77 18.10 12.94
C LYS A 69 -0.49 17.32 12.56
N PHE A 70 -0.53 16.75 11.36
CA PHE A 70 -1.68 15.97 10.90
C PHE A 70 -1.94 14.79 11.83
N TYR A 71 -0.90 14.06 12.23
CA TYR A 71 -1.03 12.91 13.13
C TYR A 71 -1.60 13.31 14.50
N ARG A 72 -1.09 14.37 15.11
CA ARG A 72 -1.60 14.86 16.40
C ARG A 72 -3.04 15.36 16.32
N GLU A 73 -3.35 16.17 15.31
CA GLU A 73 -4.64 16.86 15.22
C GLU A 73 -5.76 16.00 14.63
N SER A 74 -5.44 15.13 13.66
CA SER A 74 -6.44 14.36 12.91
C SER A 74 -6.47 12.88 13.27
N CYS A 75 -5.34 12.31 13.67
CA CYS A 75 -5.23 10.88 13.99
C CYS A 75 -5.16 10.59 15.50
N SER A 76 -4.90 11.60 16.34
CA SER A 76 -4.58 11.39 17.76
C SER A 76 -3.40 10.42 17.96
N GLY A 77 -2.38 10.55 17.11
CA GLY A 77 -1.17 9.73 17.15
C GLY A 77 0.07 10.51 16.72
N GLU A 78 1.13 9.79 16.37
CA GLU A 78 2.43 10.34 16.00
C GLU A 78 2.90 9.75 14.65
N LEU A 79 3.59 10.54 13.84
CA LEU A 79 4.10 10.09 12.54
C LEU A 79 5.30 9.14 12.73
N LYS A 80 6.22 9.48 13.65
CA LYS A 80 7.47 8.74 13.84
C LYS A 80 7.27 7.21 14.02
N PRO A 81 6.36 6.71 14.89
CA PRO A 81 6.17 5.27 15.05
C PRO A 81 5.76 4.55 13.76
N VAL A 82 4.96 5.20 12.91
CA VAL A 82 4.55 4.65 11.60
C VAL A 82 5.74 4.56 10.65
N LEU A 83 6.58 5.59 10.61
CA LEU A 83 7.80 5.58 9.79
C LEU A 83 8.81 4.52 10.25
N ASP A 84 8.98 4.36 11.56
CA ASP A 84 9.84 3.33 12.13
C ASP A 84 9.36 1.93 11.69
N ILE A 85 8.06 1.66 11.78
CA ILE A 85 7.47 0.37 11.35
C ILE A 85 7.60 0.13 9.85
N LEU A 86 7.46 1.15 9.01
CA LEU A 86 7.69 1.00 7.56
C LEU A 86 9.13 0.54 7.28
N VAL A 87 10.10 1.10 8.00
CA VAL A 87 11.51 0.69 7.89
C VAL A 87 11.71 -0.74 8.40
N THR A 88 11.09 -1.12 9.53
CA THR A 88 11.13 -2.50 10.04
C THR A 88 10.55 -3.48 9.03
N LEU A 89 9.36 -3.21 8.49
CA LEU A 89 8.71 -4.04 7.46
C LEU A 89 9.62 -4.21 6.23
N LYS A 90 10.25 -3.13 5.78
CA LYS A 90 11.21 -3.22 4.67
C LYS A 90 12.40 -4.13 5.00
N LYS A 91 12.99 -3.98 6.18
CA LYS A 91 14.12 -4.82 6.64
C LYS A 91 13.75 -6.29 6.73
N MET A 92 12.52 -6.60 7.11
CA MET A 92 12.00 -7.97 7.15
C MET A 92 11.79 -8.60 5.77
N GLY A 93 11.77 -7.78 4.70
CA GLY A 93 11.56 -8.28 3.34
C GLY A 93 10.13 -8.73 3.04
N ILE A 94 9.17 -8.41 3.90
CA ILE A 94 7.75 -8.67 3.63
C ILE A 94 7.25 -7.80 2.48
N TRP A 95 6.26 -8.28 1.71
CA TRP A 95 5.62 -7.46 0.69
C TRP A 95 4.90 -6.28 1.35
N LEU A 96 5.39 -5.07 1.07
CA LEU A 96 4.90 -3.83 1.65
C LEU A 96 4.26 -2.97 0.56
N GLU A 97 3.05 -2.52 0.81
CA GLU A 97 2.39 -1.47 0.02
C GLU A 97 2.01 -0.29 0.92
N ILE A 98 2.06 0.93 0.37
CA ILE A 98 1.69 2.15 1.08
C ILE A 98 0.47 2.76 0.43
N VAL A 99 -0.53 3.09 1.25
CA VAL A 99 -1.70 3.87 0.82
C VAL A 99 -1.69 5.23 1.50
N VAL A 100 -1.93 6.27 0.72
CA VAL A 100 -2.08 7.64 1.20
C VAL A 100 -3.45 8.13 0.71
N LEU A 101 -4.37 8.37 1.65
CA LEU A 101 -5.65 9.00 1.35
C LEU A 101 -5.42 10.51 1.29
N ILE A 102 -5.52 11.10 0.10
CA ILE A 102 -5.28 12.52 -0.08
C ILE A 102 -6.55 13.30 0.24
N VAL A 103 -6.57 14.02 1.35
CA VAL A 103 -7.66 14.87 1.80
C VAL A 103 -7.31 16.32 1.46
N PRO A 104 -8.12 17.01 0.62
CA PRO A 104 -7.82 18.38 0.22
C PRO A 104 -7.59 19.31 1.41
N THR A 105 -6.63 20.22 1.27
CA THR A 105 -6.20 21.21 2.28
C THR A 105 -5.54 20.65 3.54
N LEU A 106 -5.54 19.34 3.75
CA LEU A 106 -4.99 18.73 4.96
C LEU A 106 -3.64 18.04 4.74
N ASN A 107 -3.50 17.28 3.64
CA ASN A 107 -2.27 16.55 3.31
C ASN A 107 -1.99 16.50 1.80
N ASP A 108 -2.54 17.43 1.02
CA ASP A 108 -2.44 17.46 -0.44
C ASP A 108 -1.44 18.50 -0.98
N SER A 109 -0.60 19.06 -0.10
CA SER A 109 0.41 20.04 -0.53
C SER A 109 1.52 19.35 -1.36
N PRO A 110 1.95 19.93 -2.48
CA PRO A 110 3.05 19.39 -3.27
C PRO A 110 4.34 19.18 -2.47
N GLU A 111 4.62 20.08 -1.53
CA GLU A 111 5.81 20.05 -0.68
C GLU A 111 5.80 18.84 0.26
N GLU A 112 4.66 18.54 0.89
CA GLU A 112 4.51 17.37 1.76
C GLU A 112 4.61 16.06 0.96
N ILE A 113 3.99 16.02 -0.23
CA ILE A 113 4.06 14.84 -1.11
C ILE A 113 5.50 14.61 -1.61
N ASP A 114 6.22 15.68 -1.94
CA ASP A 114 7.64 15.59 -2.33
C ASP A 114 8.48 15.00 -1.19
N GLN A 115 8.36 15.54 0.02
CA GLN A 115 9.08 15.05 1.20
C GLN A 115 8.75 13.57 1.49
N MET A 116 7.47 13.23 1.49
CA MET A 116 6.99 11.86 1.71
C MET A 116 7.59 10.88 0.71
N THR A 117 7.53 11.22 -0.58
CA THR A 117 7.92 10.30 -1.65
C THR A 117 9.44 10.18 -1.79
N ARG A 118 10.20 11.24 -1.51
CA ARG A 118 11.67 11.14 -1.34
C ARG A 118 12.02 10.21 -0.21
N TRP A 119 11.41 10.40 0.96
CA TRP A 119 11.68 9.57 2.12
C TRP A 119 11.37 8.10 1.85
N ILE A 120 10.23 7.79 1.20
CA ILE A 120 9.89 6.41 0.79
C ILE A 120 10.98 5.84 -0.13
N GLY A 121 11.38 6.58 -1.17
CA GLY A 121 12.39 6.12 -2.11
C GLY A 121 13.75 5.86 -1.46
N GLU A 122 14.16 6.72 -0.52
CA GLU A 122 15.44 6.65 0.19
C GLU A 122 15.48 5.56 1.26
N ASN A 123 14.38 5.36 2.01
CA ASN A 123 14.37 4.48 3.18
C ASN A 123 13.76 3.10 2.89
N LEU A 124 12.81 3.02 1.95
CA LEU A 124 12.07 1.80 1.64
C LEU A 124 12.40 1.23 0.25
N GLY A 125 12.98 2.07 -0.61
CA GLY A 125 13.37 1.74 -1.97
C GLY A 125 12.29 2.06 -3.00
N ARG A 126 12.72 2.19 -4.26
CA ARG A 126 11.91 2.66 -5.40
C ARG A 126 10.80 1.70 -5.85
N GLU A 127 10.88 0.45 -5.38
CA GLU A 127 10.00 -0.64 -5.80
C GLU A 127 8.76 -0.80 -4.91
N VAL A 128 8.70 -0.14 -3.75
CA VAL A 128 7.53 -0.19 -2.87
C VAL A 128 6.35 0.51 -3.55
N PRO A 129 5.21 -0.18 -3.76
CA PRO A 129 4.01 0.43 -4.31
C PRO A 129 3.46 1.55 -3.42
N VAL A 130 3.13 2.68 -4.04
CA VAL A 130 2.46 3.81 -3.36
C VAL A 130 1.16 4.14 -4.07
N HIS A 131 0.08 4.19 -3.30
CA HIS A 131 -1.27 4.44 -3.81
C HIS A 131 -1.80 5.77 -3.25
N PHE A 132 -1.93 6.77 -4.12
CA PHE A 132 -2.66 7.99 -3.80
C PHE A 132 -4.14 7.78 -4.07
N THR A 133 -4.93 7.77 -3.01
CA THR A 133 -6.36 7.42 -3.09
C THR A 133 -7.25 8.63 -2.89
N ARG A 134 -8.34 8.67 -3.65
CA ARG A 134 -9.35 9.72 -3.57
C ARG A 134 -10.10 9.66 -2.24
N TYR A 135 -10.13 10.78 -1.53
CA TYR A 135 -11.02 11.01 -0.41
C TYR A 135 -12.45 11.32 -0.88
N HIS A 136 -13.42 10.81 -0.11
CA HIS A 136 -14.84 11.09 -0.25
C HIS A 136 -15.41 11.51 1.12
N PRO A 137 -16.24 12.57 1.18
CA PRO A 137 -16.80 13.09 2.43
C PRO A 137 -17.94 12.22 2.99
N THR A 138 -17.60 11.02 3.43
CA THR A 138 -18.58 9.98 3.81
C THR A 138 -18.79 9.87 5.33
N TYR A 139 -17.87 10.38 6.16
CA TYR A 139 -17.93 10.24 7.62
C TYR A 139 -17.87 11.58 8.38
N LYS A 140 -16.83 11.86 9.18
CA LYS A 140 -16.78 13.04 10.06
C LYS A 140 -16.43 14.33 9.32
N ILE A 141 -15.43 14.26 8.44
CA ILE A 141 -15.08 15.40 7.60
C ILE A 141 -16.09 15.40 6.45
N LYS A 142 -16.96 16.41 6.40
CA LYS A 142 -18.00 16.54 5.35
C LYS A 142 -17.96 17.89 4.64
N ASN A 143 -17.25 18.86 5.22
CA ASN A 143 -17.09 20.22 4.72
C ASN A 143 -15.96 20.36 3.67
N ILE A 144 -15.21 19.29 3.41
CA ILE A 144 -14.16 19.23 2.38
C ILE A 144 -14.70 18.42 1.19
N PRO A 145 -14.61 18.91 -0.06
CA PRO A 145 -15.07 18.18 -1.23
C PRO A 145 -14.23 16.91 -1.47
N PRO A 146 -14.73 15.96 -2.31
CA PRO A 146 -13.89 14.86 -2.76
C PRO A 146 -12.61 15.36 -3.42
N THR A 147 -11.50 14.65 -3.24
CA THR A 147 -10.21 15.05 -3.83
C THR A 147 -10.35 15.22 -5.33
N PRO A 148 -9.92 16.34 -5.93
CA PRO A 148 -9.88 16.46 -7.37
C PRO A 148 -8.94 15.40 -7.97
N VAL A 149 -9.32 14.78 -9.09
CA VAL A 149 -8.47 13.78 -9.78
C VAL A 149 -7.11 14.39 -10.14
N LYS A 150 -7.10 15.64 -10.59
CA LYS A 150 -5.87 16.41 -10.86
C LYS A 150 -4.92 16.52 -9.68
N THR A 151 -5.43 16.52 -8.44
CA THR A 151 -4.57 16.53 -7.24
C THR A 151 -3.86 15.19 -7.08
N LEU A 152 -4.55 14.08 -7.33
CA LEU A 152 -3.97 12.73 -7.30
C LEU A 152 -2.96 12.52 -8.45
N GLU A 153 -3.26 13.02 -9.65
CA GLU A 153 -2.34 13.01 -10.79
C GLU A 153 -1.05 13.77 -10.47
N LYS A 154 -1.16 14.97 -9.88
CA LYS A 154 0.02 15.73 -9.42
C LYS A 154 0.83 14.98 -8.37
N ALA A 155 0.17 14.35 -7.39
CA ALA A 155 0.85 13.55 -6.38
C ALA A 155 1.64 12.40 -7.01
N ARG A 156 1.02 11.71 -7.99
CA ARG A 156 1.66 10.67 -8.77
C ARG A 156 2.87 11.18 -9.55
N ASP A 157 2.74 12.33 -10.22
CA ASP A 157 3.83 12.90 -11.01
C ASP A 157 5.02 13.28 -10.14
N ILE A 158 4.79 13.82 -8.94
CA ILE A 158 5.85 14.12 -7.97
C ILE A 158 6.57 12.83 -7.54
N ALA A 159 5.81 11.80 -7.17
CA ALA A 159 6.36 10.52 -6.74
C ALA A 159 7.21 9.83 -7.83
N LEU A 160 6.73 9.86 -9.09
CA LEU A 160 7.48 9.34 -10.23
C LEU A 160 8.76 10.14 -10.49
N LYS A 161 8.71 11.47 -10.40
CA LYS A 161 9.90 12.34 -10.51
C LYS A 161 10.92 12.08 -9.40
N ASN A 162 10.47 11.69 -8.22
CA ASN A 162 11.32 11.25 -7.12
C ASN A 162 11.86 9.82 -7.29
N GLY A 163 11.51 9.15 -8.40
CA GLY A 163 12.08 7.88 -8.83
C GLY A 163 11.34 6.65 -8.32
N LEU A 164 10.16 6.80 -7.72
CA LEU A 164 9.32 5.64 -7.40
C LEU A 164 8.80 5.00 -8.69
N HIS A 165 8.82 3.67 -8.77
CA HIS A 165 8.49 2.95 -10.00
C HIS A 165 6.99 2.61 -10.08
N TYR A 166 6.35 2.34 -8.94
CA TYR A 166 4.99 1.81 -8.87
C TYR A 166 4.07 2.75 -8.10
N VAL A 167 3.59 3.77 -8.79
CA VAL A 167 2.72 4.81 -8.21
C VAL A 167 1.34 4.79 -8.85
N TYR A 168 0.33 4.61 -8.00
CA TYR A 168 -1.05 4.38 -8.41
C TYR A 168 -1.98 5.51 -7.99
N VAL A 169 -3.03 5.72 -8.78
CA VAL A 169 -4.20 6.52 -8.40
C VAL A 169 -5.35 5.58 -8.11
N GLY A 170 -5.84 5.57 -6.86
CA GLY A 170 -6.94 4.73 -6.41
C GLY A 170 -8.23 5.51 -6.14
N ASN A 171 -9.34 4.79 -5.99
CA ASN A 171 -10.70 5.34 -5.85
C ASN A 171 -11.13 6.25 -7.02
N VAL A 172 -10.56 6.03 -8.20
CA VAL A 172 -10.96 6.66 -9.47
C VAL A 172 -11.11 5.55 -10.51
N PRO A 173 -12.28 4.88 -10.58
CA PRO A 173 -12.47 3.75 -11.49
C PRO A 173 -12.16 4.13 -12.94
N ASN A 174 -11.54 3.21 -13.70
CA ASN A 174 -11.08 3.39 -15.09
C ASN A 174 -9.94 4.39 -15.28
N HIS A 175 -9.32 4.89 -14.21
CA HIS A 175 -8.19 5.81 -14.35
C HIS A 175 -6.93 5.06 -14.83
N PRO A 176 -6.19 5.54 -15.85
CA PRO A 176 -5.02 4.82 -16.38
C PRO A 176 -3.97 4.45 -15.32
N ALA A 177 -3.78 5.31 -14.31
CA ALA A 177 -2.86 5.06 -13.21
C ALA A 177 -3.33 4.03 -12.16
N GLU A 178 -4.46 3.32 -12.37
CA GLU A 178 -4.79 2.12 -11.58
C GLU A 178 -4.13 0.84 -12.14
N ASN A 179 -3.55 0.93 -13.34
CA ASN A 179 -2.80 -0.13 -13.99
C ASN A 179 -1.36 -0.20 -13.48
N THR A 180 -0.75 -1.39 -13.55
CA THR A 180 0.68 -1.56 -13.32
C THR A 180 1.43 -1.43 -14.66
N TYR A 181 2.45 -0.57 -14.68
CA TYR A 181 3.33 -0.36 -15.82
C TYR A 181 4.71 -0.95 -15.53
N CYS A 182 5.37 -1.48 -16.55
CA CYS A 182 6.76 -1.93 -16.43
C CYS A 182 7.68 -0.72 -16.20
N ALA A 183 8.46 -0.72 -15.12
CA ALA A 183 9.41 0.35 -14.82
C ALA A 183 10.51 0.53 -15.89
N SER A 184 10.76 -0.49 -16.71
CA SER A 184 11.80 -0.47 -17.75
C SER A 184 11.28 -0.06 -19.13
N CYS A 185 10.11 -0.53 -19.55
CA CYS A 185 9.62 -0.32 -20.92
C CYS A 185 8.26 0.39 -20.99
N GLU A 186 7.73 0.82 -19.85
CA GLU A 186 6.49 1.61 -19.70
C GLU A 186 5.22 0.98 -20.30
N LYS A 187 5.28 -0.28 -20.72
CA LYS A 187 4.11 -1.03 -21.19
C LYS A 187 3.27 -1.48 -20.00
N VAL A 188 1.94 -1.51 -20.19
CA VAL A 188 1.00 -2.02 -19.20
C VAL A 188 1.25 -3.51 -18.99
N VAL A 189 1.66 -3.88 -17.77
CA VAL A 189 1.90 -5.28 -17.37
C VAL A 189 0.72 -5.88 -16.63
N ILE A 190 -0.10 -5.06 -15.94
CA ILE A 190 -1.39 -5.48 -15.40
C ILE A 190 -2.40 -4.38 -15.65
N LYS A 191 -3.45 -4.71 -16.41
CA LYS A 191 -4.57 -3.80 -16.66
C LYS A 191 -5.72 -4.12 -15.70
N ARG A 192 -6.27 -3.10 -15.06
CA ARG A 192 -7.36 -3.22 -14.08
C ARG A 192 -8.49 -2.25 -14.41
N VAL A 193 -9.67 -2.59 -13.91
CA VAL A 193 -10.82 -1.69 -13.75
C VAL A 193 -11.36 -1.92 -12.35
N GLY A 194 -11.05 -1.00 -11.42
CA GLY A 194 -11.28 -1.23 -9.99
C GLY A 194 -10.64 -2.53 -9.52
N TYR A 195 -11.43 -3.42 -8.90
CA TYR A 195 -10.93 -4.71 -8.38
C TYR A 195 -10.77 -5.82 -9.42
N ARG A 196 -11.14 -5.57 -10.69
CA ARG A 196 -11.07 -6.60 -11.74
C ARG A 196 -9.80 -6.45 -12.54
N ILE A 197 -9.04 -7.54 -12.66
CA ILE A 197 -7.92 -7.64 -13.59
C ILE A 197 -8.48 -7.99 -14.97
N ILE A 198 -8.17 -7.18 -15.97
CA ILE A 198 -8.65 -7.31 -17.35
C ILE A 198 -7.57 -7.92 -18.25
N GLU A 199 -6.30 -7.65 -17.96
CA GLU A 199 -5.17 -8.15 -18.75
C GLU A 199 -3.96 -8.38 -17.84
N VAL A 200 -3.28 -9.52 -18.02
CA VAL A 200 -2.02 -9.84 -17.35
C VAL A 200 -0.96 -10.08 -18.42
N ASN A 201 0.07 -9.25 -18.39
CA ASN A 201 1.16 -9.21 -19.35
C ASN A 201 2.49 -9.54 -18.67
N LEU A 202 2.44 -10.56 -17.81
CA LEU A 202 3.56 -11.06 -17.02
C LEU A 202 3.80 -12.53 -17.34
N ASN A 203 5.07 -12.92 -17.40
CA ASN A 203 5.53 -14.30 -17.44
C ASN A 203 6.37 -14.54 -16.18
N GLU A 204 5.87 -15.36 -15.24
CA GLU A 204 6.54 -15.65 -13.96
C GLU A 204 7.07 -14.40 -13.22
N GLY A 205 6.24 -13.36 -13.10
CA GLY A 205 6.62 -12.11 -12.43
C GLY A 205 7.52 -11.18 -13.24
N LYS A 206 7.78 -11.48 -14.52
CA LYS A 206 8.55 -10.62 -15.43
C LYS A 206 7.66 -10.01 -16.49
N CYS A 207 7.96 -8.78 -16.90
CA CYS A 207 7.30 -8.13 -18.02
C CYS A 207 7.39 -8.99 -19.29
N LYS A 208 6.25 -9.36 -19.90
CA LYS A 208 6.25 -10.19 -21.13
C LYS A 208 6.97 -9.55 -22.32
N PHE A 209 7.16 -8.22 -22.28
CA PHE A 209 7.69 -7.44 -23.41
C PHE A 209 9.19 -7.19 -23.34
N CYS A 210 9.76 -7.01 -22.14
CA CYS A 210 11.18 -6.68 -21.96
C CYS A 210 11.89 -7.54 -20.91
N GLN A 211 11.19 -8.51 -20.31
CA GLN A 211 11.72 -9.42 -19.28
C GLN A 211 12.17 -8.76 -17.96
N ASN A 212 11.99 -7.44 -17.81
CA ASN A 212 12.23 -6.76 -16.54
C ASN A 212 11.42 -7.41 -15.41
N PRO A 213 12.05 -7.83 -14.30
CA PRO A 213 11.34 -8.30 -13.12
C PRO A 213 10.39 -7.22 -12.60
N ILE A 214 9.16 -7.62 -12.32
CA ILE A 214 8.17 -6.77 -11.67
C ILE A 214 8.10 -7.22 -10.22
N PRO A 215 8.28 -6.34 -9.22
CA PRO A 215 8.17 -6.71 -7.82
C PRO A 215 6.73 -7.12 -7.52
N GLY A 216 6.58 -8.17 -6.72
CA GLY A 216 5.29 -8.73 -6.34
C GLY A 216 5.41 -10.18 -5.92
N ILE A 217 4.31 -10.72 -5.42
CA ILE A 217 4.19 -12.13 -5.04
C ILE A 217 3.55 -12.89 -6.19
N TRP A 218 4.38 -13.45 -7.08
CA TRP A 218 3.95 -14.09 -8.33
C TRP A 218 3.93 -15.62 -8.28
N LYS A 219 4.63 -16.21 -7.31
CA LYS A 219 4.58 -17.64 -6.98
C LYS A 219 4.01 -17.76 -5.58
N ASP A 220 3.55 -18.95 -5.23
CA ASP A 220 3.15 -19.22 -3.85
C ASP A 220 4.41 -19.20 -2.95
N PRO A 221 4.53 -18.27 -1.99
CA PRO A 221 5.67 -18.29 -1.05
C PRO A 221 5.60 -19.46 -0.07
N LEU A 222 4.48 -20.20 -0.02
CA LEU A 222 4.24 -21.35 0.85
C LEU A 222 4.34 -22.71 0.12
N ALA A 223 4.70 -22.71 -1.16
CA ALA A 223 4.88 -23.94 -1.96
C ALA A 223 6.31 -24.50 -1.91
#